data_AF-A0A7X5UYW8-F1
#
_entry.id   AF-A0A7X5UYW8-F1
#
_cell.length_a   1.000
_cell.length_b   1.000
_cell.length_c   1.000
_cell.angle_alpha   90.00
_cell.angle_beta   90.00
_cell.angle_gamma   90.00
#
_symmetry.space_group_name_H-M   'P 1'
#
loop_
_entity.id
_entity.type
_entity.pdbx_description
1 polymer ?
#
loop_
_entity_poly.entity_id
_entity_poly.type
_entity_poly.pdbx_seq_one_letter_code
_entity_poly.pdbx_strand_id
1 'polypeptide(L)'
;MRALTRFGRDLRRLAAMLMLAVALAGCTHVQLAAPYDAATDTELGSVLQDTTSFVAKMVTNAGQPAGAYAQNTDFYDNMEGRLALLVARAQANRVLDTCPSTQAMARALAAADLPPAVGGKIGTPPQGDCDVVLMQLLQQQFHDLRAFHQAEGALGIPAAAVGPLLDGGLGATLRAAMAVQRAKQVNR
;
A
#
# COMPACT_ATOMS: atom_id res chain seq x y z
N MET A 1 29.26 46.58 -40.99
CA MET A 1 29.38 45.10 -40.86
C MET A 1 29.57 44.57 -39.43
N ARG A 2 30.18 45.29 -38.46
CA ARG A 2 30.35 44.81 -37.07
C ARG A 2 29.08 44.77 -36.18
N ALA A 3 28.01 45.50 -36.54
CA ALA A 3 26.76 45.53 -35.77
C ALA A 3 25.89 44.27 -35.98
N LEU A 4 25.87 43.74 -37.20
CA LEU A 4 25.09 42.55 -37.57
C LEU A 4 25.60 41.27 -36.87
N THR A 5 26.91 41.19 -36.55
CA THR A 5 27.53 40.05 -35.86
C THR A 5 27.39 40.08 -34.33
N ARG A 6 26.98 41.21 -33.75
CA ARG A 6 26.57 41.28 -32.32
C ARG A 6 25.12 40.86 -32.17
N PHE A 7 24.23 41.35 -33.03
CA PHE A 7 22.80 41.04 -32.98
C PHE A 7 22.50 39.53 -33.08
N GLY A 8 23.17 38.81 -33.98
CA GLY A 8 23.01 37.35 -34.09
C GLY A 8 23.57 36.56 -32.90
N ARG A 9 24.53 37.13 -32.14
CA ARG A 9 25.12 36.51 -30.95
C ARG A 9 24.24 36.72 -29.73
N ASP A 10 23.64 37.90 -29.61
CA ASP A 10 22.68 38.23 -28.55
C ASP A 10 21.37 37.44 -28.73
N LEU A 11 20.93 37.23 -29.98
CA LEU A 11 19.78 36.37 -30.30
C LEU A 11 20.04 34.89 -29.96
N ARG A 12 21.24 34.35 -30.25
CA ARG A 12 21.64 32.98 -29.87
C ARG A 12 21.71 32.79 -28.35
N ARG A 13 22.18 33.80 -27.62
CA ARG A 13 22.25 33.78 -26.16
C ARG A 13 20.86 33.83 -25.52
N LEU A 14 19.97 34.66 -26.05
CA LEU A 14 18.57 34.72 -25.62
C LEU A 14 17.84 33.39 -25.89
N ALA A 15 18.01 32.81 -27.09
CA ALA A 15 17.43 31.51 -27.41
C ALA A 15 17.97 30.38 -26.52
N ALA A 16 19.27 30.38 -26.20
CA ALA A 16 19.87 29.41 -25.29
C ALA A 16 19.38 29.57 -23.84
N MET A 17 19.23 30.81 -23.35
CA MET A 17 18.66 31.07 -22.03
C MET A 17 17.19 30.68 -21.95
N LEU A 18 16.42 30.90 -23.02
CA LEU A 18 15.01 30.50 -23.09
C LEU A 18 14.86 28.97 -23.10
N MET A 19 15.68 28.26 -23.88
CA MET A 19 15.71 26.79 -23.90
C MET A 19 16.09 26.20 -22.53
N LEU A 20 17.06 26.81 -21.85
CA LEU A 20 17.46 26.40 -20.51
C LEU A 20 16.33 26.67 -19.49
N ALA A 21 15.65 27.81 -19.57
CA ALA A 21 14.51 28.13 -18.72
C ALA A 21 13.33 27.17 -18.93
N VAL A 22 13.04 26.78 -20.18
CA VAL A 22 12.01 25.77 -20.49
C VAL A 22 12.42 24.38 -19.96
N ALA A 23 13.68 24.00 -20.08
CA ALA A 23 14.17 22.74 -19.52
C ALA A 23 14.10 22.68 -17.98
N LEU A 24 14.39 23.80 -17.30
CA LEU A 24 14.29 23.92 -15.84
C LEU A 24 12.83 23.97 -15.35
N ALA A 25 11.93 24.60 -16.12
CA ALA A 25 10.51 24.68 -15.79
C ALA A 25 9.79 23.32 -15.93
N GLY A 26 10.33 22.39 -16.73
CA GLY A 26 9.78 21.04 -16.87
C GLY A 26 10.03 20.11 -15.67
N CYS A 27 11.02 20.43 -14.82
CA CYS A 27 11.40 19.57 -13.69
C CYS A 27 10.60 19.80 -12.41
N THR A 28 9.81 20.88 -12.32
CA THR A 28 9.06 21.23 -11.10
C THR A 28 7.69 20.56 -11.00
N HIS A 29 7.24 19.82 -12.03
CA HIS A 29 5.94 19.16 -12.05
C HIS A 29 6.01 17.62 -11.95
N VAL A 30 7.13 17.05 -11.47
CA VAL A 30 7.23 15.61 -11.23
C VAL A 30 6.56 15.29 -9.90
N GLN A 31 5.34 14.75 -9.96
CA GLN A 31 4.70 14.15 -8.79
C GLN A 31 5.36 12.80 -8.52
N LEU A 32 6.07 12.69 -7.40
CA LEU A 32 6.76 11.45 -6.99
C LEU A 32 5.88 10.56 -6.10
N ALA A 33 4.70 11.04 -5.74
CA ALA A 33 3.73 10.32 -4.93
C ALA A 33 2.31 10.66 -5.38
N ALA A 34 1.41 9.69 -5.24
CA ALA A 34 -0.03 9.91 -5.35
C ALA A 34 -0.49 11.04 -4.41
N PRO A 35 -1.47 11.87 -4.82
CA PRO A 35 -2.03 12.87 -3.94
C PRO A 35 -2.67 12.22 -2.71
N TYR A 36 -2.63 12.90 -1.56
CA TYR A 36 -3.37 12.44 -0.38
C TYR A 36 -4.85 12.24 -0.70
N ASP A 37 -5.46 11.22 -0.11
CA ASP A 37 -6.87 10.93 -0.26
C ASP A 37 -7.52 10.76 1.12
N ALA A 38 -8.28 11.77 1.52
CA ALA A 38 -8.93 11.83 2.84
C ALA A 38 -9.92 10.68 3.06
N ALA A 39 -10.61 10.21 2.00
CA ALA A 39 -11.53 9.09 2.13
C ALA A 39 -10.75 7.79 2.35
N THR A 40 -9.63 7.58 1.65
CA THR A 40 -8.75 6.42 1.87
C THR A 40 -8.19 6.41 3.29
N ASP A 41 -7.68 7.55 3.78
CA ASP A 41 -7.15 7.67 5.15
C ASP A 41 -8.22 7.39 6.22
N THR A 42 -9.42 7.94 6.05
CA THR A 42 -10.56 7.68 6.94
C THR A 42 -10.95 6.20 6.94
N GLU A 43 -11.05 5.62 5.75
CA GLU A 43 -11.45 4.22 5.56
C GLU A 43 -10.43 3.26 6.17
N LEU A 44 -9.13 3.50 5.99
CA LEU A 44 -8.06 2.71 6.63
C LEU A 44 -8.15 2.71 8.15
N GLY A 45 -8.48 3.87 8.75
CA GLY A 45 -8.71 3.99 10.19
C GLY A 45 -9.89 3.13 10.66
N SER A 46 -11.01 3.17 9.93
CA SER A 46 -12.18 2.34 10.23
C SER A 46 -11.88 0.85 10.05
N VAL A 47 -11.19 0.45 8.98
CA VAL A 47 -10.78 -0.95 8.77
C VAL A 47 -9.92 -1.44 9.92
N LEU A 48 -8.96 -0.65 10.40
CA LEU A 48 -8.14 -1.03 11.56
C LEU A 48 -8.97 -1.20 12.83
N GLN A 49 -9.88 -0.27 13.10
CA GLN A 49 -10.76 -0.36 14.26
C GLN A 49 -11.61 -1.63 14.21
N ASP A 50 -12.29 -1.86 13.08
CA ASP A 50 -13.20 -3.00 12.91
C ASP A 50 -12.46 -4.33 12.96
N THR A 51 -11.26 -4.40 12.38
CA THR A 51 -10.38 -5.58 12.46
C THR A 51 -9.98 -5.87 13.90
N THR A 52 -9.56 -4.85 14.63
CA THR A 52 -9.11 -4.99 16.02
C THR A 52 -10.26 -5.48 16.90
N SER A 53 -11.45 -4.88 16.75
CA SER A 53 -12.66 -5.31 17.45
C SER A 53 -13.09 -6.72 17.06
N PHE A 54 -13.00 -7.07 15.78
CA PHE A 54 -13.31 -8.41 15.29
C PHE A 54 -12.39 -9.46 15.90
N VAL A 55 -11.07 -9.26 15.83
CA VAL A 55 -10.09 -10.20 16.40
C VAL A 55 -10.29 -10.34 17.91
N ALA A 56 -10.50 -9.24 18.63
CA ALA A 56 -10.80 -9.30 20.06
C ALA A 56 -12.07 -10.12 20.35
N LYS A 57 -13.17 -9.90 19.59
CA LYS A 57 -14.41 -10.68 19.70
C LYS A 57 -14.16 -12.17 19.44
N MET A 58 -13.37 -12.52 18.43
CA MET A 58 -13.09 -13.92 18.09
C MET A 58 -12.27 -14.63 19.16
N VAL A 59 -11.33 -13.91 19.79
CA VAL A 59 -10.53 -14.45 20.91
C VAL A 59 -11.40 -14.63 22.15
N THR A 60 -12.24 -13.65 22.49
CA THR A 60 -13.15 -13.76 23.65
C THR A 60 -14.12 -14.93 23.50
N ASN A 61 -14.53 -15.25 22.27
CA ASN A 61 -15.45 -16.34 21.98
C ASN A 61 -14.75 -17.60 21.46
N ALA A 62 -13.45 -17.76 21.70
CA ALA A 62 -12.71 -18.94 21.26
C ALA A 62 -13.31 -20.23 21.84
N GLY A 63 -13.47 -21.25 20.99
CA GLY A 63 -14.13 -22.51 21.33
C GLY A 63 -15.66 -22.43 21.51
N GLN A 64 -16.28 -21.27 21.28
CA GLN A 64 -17.74 -21.09 21.32
C GLN A 64 -18.31 -20.95 19.91
N PRO A 65 -19.59 -21.32 19.67
CA PRO A 65 -20.23 -21.13 18.38
C PRO A 65 -20.13 -19.68 17.87
N ALA A 66 -20.23 -18.68 18.76
CA ALA A 66 -20.13 -17.26 18.41
C ALA A 66 -18.74 -16.84 17.87
N GLY A 67 -17.70 -17.59 18.22
CA GLY A 67 -16.34 -17.39 17.71
C GLY A 67 -16.03 -18.24 16.48
N ALA A 68 -16.95 -19.07 16.01
CA ALA A 68 -16.72 -19.94 14.85
C ALA A 68 -16.79 -19.15 13.54
N TYR A 69 -16.01 -19.58 12.54
CA TYR A 69 -15.98 -18.97 11.21
C TYR A 69 -17.38 -18.84 10.58
N ALA A 70 -18.16 -19.92 10.65
CA ALA A 70 -19.49 -19.99 10.04
C ALA A 70 -20.48 -18.94 10.56
N GLN A 71 -20.26 -18.39 11.76
CA GLN A 71 -21.11 -17.35 12.36
C GLN A 71 -20.63 -15.93 12.08
N ASN A 72 -19.54 -15.78 11.34
CA ASN A 72 -18.84 -14.51 11.16
C ASN A 72 -18.44 -14.25 9.71
N THR A 73 -19.05 -14.93 8.73
CA THR A 73 -18.77 -14.74 7.29
C THR A 73 -19.06 -13.33 6.80
N ASP A 74 -20.11 -12.69 7.33
CA ASP A 74 -20.53 -11.34 6.94
C ASP A 74 -19.43 -10.29 7.17
N PHE A 75 -18.61 -10.46 8.21
CA PHE A 75 -17.47 -9.58 8.45
C PHE A 75 -16.48 -9.62 7.27
N TYR A 76 -16.17 -10.83 6.79
CA TYR A 76 -15.23 -11.01 5.68
C TYR A 76 -15.79 -10.48 4.37
N ASP A 77 -17.05 -10.77 4.07
CA ASP A 77 -17.69 -10.32 2.84
C ASP A 77 -17.81 -8.78 2.82
N ASN A 78 -18.07 -8.16 3.98
CA ASN A 78 -18.04 -6.69 4.11
C ASN A 78 -16.63 -6.13 3.93
N MET A 79 -15.61 -6.71 4.58
CA MET A 79 -14.23 -6.21 4.45
C MET A 79 -13.70 -6.36 3.03
N GLU A 80 -14.03 -7.44 2.34
CA GLU A 80 -13.62 -7.65 0.95
C GLU A 80 -14.10 -6.52 0.04
N GLY A 81 -15.35 -6.10 0.16
CA GLY A 81 -15.88 -4.97 -0.61
C GLY A 81 -15.18 -3.64 -0.30
N ARG A 82 -14.88 -3.39 0.99
CA ARG A 82 -14.18 -2.18 1.43
C ARG A 82 -12.74 -2.12 0.95
N LEU A 83 -12.02 -3.24 1.04
CA LEU A 83 -10.64 -3.36 0.57
C LEU A 83 -10.56 -3.28 -0.95
N ALA A 84 -11.52 -3.86 -1.67
CA ALA A 84 -11.62 -3.71 -3.12
C ALA A 84 -11.79 -2.24 -3.53
N LEU A 85 -12.61 -1.48 -2.78
CA LEU A 85 -12.74 -0.04 -3.00
C LEU A 85 -11.42 0.70 -2.75
N LEU A 86 -10.70 0.38 -1.66
CA LEU A 86 -9.38 0.96 -1.37
C LEU A 86 -8.38 0.69 -2.50
N VAL A 87 -8.34 -0.53 -3.04
CA VAL A 87 -7.51 -0.88 -4.21
C VAL A 87 -7.91 -0.06 -5.43
N ALA A 88 -9.22 0.05 -5.73
CA ALA A 88 -9.69 0.83 -6.88
C ALA A 88 -9.33 2.32 -6.75
N ARG A 89 -9.43 2.89 -5.55
CA ARG A 89 -9.01 4.28 -5.26
C ARG A 89 -7.51 4.47 -5.43
N ALA A 90 -6.70 3.53 -4.96
CA ALA A 90 -5.25 3.56 -5.15
C ALA A 90 -4.88 3.48 -6.64
N GLN A 91 -5.56 2.62 -7.41
CA GLN A 91 -5.37 2.51 -8.86
C GLN A 91 -5.74 3.79 -9.60
N ALA A 92 -6.83 4.45 -9.20
CA ALA A 92 -7.26 5.71 -9.78
C ALA A 92 -6.29 6.87 -9.49
N ASN A 93 -5.58 6.82 -8.36
CA ASN A 93 -4.63 7.85 -7.94
C ASN A 93 -3.16 7.47 -8.22
N ARG A 94 -2.89 6.40 -8.97
CA ARG A 94 -1.53 5.93 -9.25
C ARG A 94 -0.73 7.02 -9.99
N VAL A 95 0.51 7.22 -9.58
CA VAL A 95 1.42 8.19 -10.20
C VAL A 95 2.68 7.50 -10.72
N LEU A 96 3.08 6.38 -10.12
CA LEU A 96 4.20 5.57 -10.53
C LEU A 96 3.73 4.24 -11.13
N ASP A 97 4.49 3.71 -12.10
CA ASP A 97 4.26 2.37 -12.63
C ASP A 97 4.88 1.28 -11.74
N THR A 98 5.83 1.64 -10.88
CA THR A 98 6.54 0.71 -9.99
C THR A 98 6.79 1.32 -8.62
N CYS A 99 6.66 0.51 -7.57
CA CYS A 99 7.04 0.89 -6.22
C CYS A 99 8.51 0.54 -5.94
N PRO A 100 9.39 1.53 -5.67
CA PRO A 100 10.82 1.27 -5.46
C PRO A 100 11.11 0.34 -4.28
N SER A 101 10.31 0.39 -3.21
CA SER A 101 10.52 -0.44 -2.02
C SER A 101 10.21 -1.92 -2.28
N THR A 102 9.14 -2.24 -3.00
CA THR A 102 8.87 -3.64 -3.37
C THR A 102 9.83 -4.15 -4.44
N GLN A 103 10.31 -3.28 -5.33
CA GLN A 103 11.37 -3.67 -6.26
C GLN A 103 12.69 -3.97 -5.53
N ALA A 104 13.06 -3.15 -4.53
CA ALA A 104 14.22 -3.40 -3.70
C ALA A 104 14.08 -4.70 -2.90
N MET A 105 12.90 -4.96 -2.33
CA MET A 105 12.61 -6.21 -1.62
C MET A 105 12.64 -7.43 -2.55
N ALA A 106 12.06 -7.34 -3.75
CA ALA A 106 12.10 -8.40 -4.76
C ALA A 106 13.55 -8.71 -5.17
N ARG A 107 14.40 -7.69 -5.34
CA ARG A 107 15.83 -7.86 -5.62
C ARG A 107 16.55 -8.53 -4.44
N ALA A 108 16.26 -8.12 -3.20
CA ALA A 108 16.86 -8.71 -2.02
C ALA A 108 16.46 -10.18 -1.85
N LEU A 109 15.19 -10.52 -2.08
CA LEU A 109 14.69 -11.89 -2.06
C LEU A 109 15.32 -12.74 -3.16
N ALA A 110 15.46 -12.20 -4.37
CA ALA A 110 16.13 -12.90 -5.47
C ALA A 110 17.63 -13.12 -5.22
N ALA A 111 18.27 -12.24 -4.47
CA ALA A 111 19.68 -12.35 -4.10
C ALA A 111 19.92 -13.21 -2.85
N ALA A 112 18.87 -13.51 -2.09
CA ALA A 112 18.98 -14.33 -0.89
C ALA A 112 18.97 -15.83 -1.26
N ASP A 113 19.97 -16.57 -0.78
CA ASP A 113 19.98 -18.04 -0.86
C ASP A 113 19.03 -18.60 0.21
N LEU A 114 17.73 -18.56 -0.10
CA LEU A 114 16.67 -18.96 0.81
C LEU A 114 16.47 -20.47 0.78
N PRO A 115 16.44 -21.16 1.94
CA PRO A 115 16.10 -22.57 1.99
C PRO A 115 14.75 -22.85 1.28
N PRO A 116 14.59 -23.98 0.57
CA PRO A 116 13.36 -24.29 -0.16
C PRO A 116 12.10 -24.26 0.71
N ALA A 117 12.23 -24.61 1.99
CA ALA A 117 11.17 -24.56 3.00
C ALA A 117 10.62 -23.15 3.28
N VAL A 118 11.41 -22.12 2.96
CA VAL A 118 11.08 -20.69 3.14
C VAL A 118 10.80 -20.05 1.79
N GLY A 119 11.63 -20.30 0.77
CA GLY A 119 11.49 -19.71 -0.56
C GLY A 119 10.13 -20.02 -1.21
N GLY A 120 9.62 -21.25 -1.07
CA GLY A 120 8.30 -21.62 -1.61
C GLY A 120 7.10 -21.02 -0.86
N LYS A 121 7.33 -20.39 0.31
CA LYS A 121 6.29 -19.74 1.12
C LYS A 121 6.30 -18.22 0.98
N ILE A 122 7.35 -17.65 0.40
CA ILE A 122 7.44 -16.23 0.12
C ILE A 122 6.76 -16.01 -1.24
N GLY A 123 5.56 -15.45 -1.21
CA GLY A 123 4.82 -15.09 -2.42
C GLY A 123 5.56 -14.05 -3.28
N THR A 124 5.11 -13.86 -4.51
CA THR A 124 5.64 -12.80 -5.38
C THR A 124 5.22 -11.43 -4.84
N PRO A 125 6.15 -10.49 -4.62
CA PRO A 125 5.79 -9.13 -4.23
C PRO A 125 4.83 -8.49 -5.25
N PRO A 126 3.80 -7.74 -4.79
CA PRO A 126 2.88 -7.07 -5.71
C PRO A 126 3.62 -6.02 -6.56
N GLN A 127 3.16 -5.84 -7.79
CA GLN A 127 3.69 -4.86 -8.74
C GLN A 127 2.74 -3.67 -8.87
N GLY A 128 3.29 -2.49 -9.20
CA GLY A 128 2.53 -1.26 -9.39
C GLY A 128 3.00 -0.13 -8.49
N ASP A 129 2.26 0.98 -8.49
CA ASP A 129 2.44 2.11 -7.57
C ASP A 129 2.45 1.65 -6.10
N CYS A 130 3.21 2.34 -5.25
CA CYS A 130 3.34 1.96 -3.84
C CYS A 130 2.01 1.91 -3.09
N ASP A 131 1.04 2.76 -3.44
CA ASP A 131 -0.28 2.70 -2.85
C ASP A 131 -1.05 1.47 -3.28
N VAL A 132 -1.02 1.16 -4.58
CA VAL A 132 -1.73 0.02 -5.15
C VAL A 132 -1.22 -1.26 -4.51
N VAL A 133 0.11 -1.40 -4.47
CA VAL A 133 0.79 -2.53 -3.83
C VAL A 133 0.39 -2.67 -2.37
N LEU A 134 0.31 -1.57 -1.62
CA LEU A 134 -0.02 -1.61 -0.20
C LEU A 134 -1.48 -2.00 0.05
N MET A 135 -2.42 -1.48 -0.76
CA MET A 135 -3.83 -1.89 -0.67
C MET A 135 -4.06 -3.33 -1.10
N GLN A 136 -3.33 -3.81 -2.12
CA GLN A 136 -3.38 -5.21 -2.54
C GLN A 136 -2.81 -6.14 -1.46
N LEU A 137 -1.72 -5.75 -0.80
CA LEU A 137 -1.16 -6.50 0.31
C LEU A 137 -2.17 -6.60 1.47
N LEU A 138 -2.86 -5.50 1.80
CA LEU A 138 -3.93 -5.51 2.80
C LEU A 138 -5.04 -6.47 2.43
N GLN A 139 -5.52 -6.42 1.18
CA GLN A 139 -6.55 -7.32 0.69
C GLN A 139 -6.11 -8.78 0.82
N GLN A 140 -4.89 -9.11 0.42
CA GLN A 140 -4.33 -10.45 0.55
C GLN A 140 -4.27 -10.90 2.01
N GLN A 141 -3.75 -10.06 2.92
CA GLN A 141 -3.66 -10.40 4.34
C GLN A 141 -5.04 -10.65 4.98
N PHE A 142 -6.09 -9.99 4.50
CA PHE A 142 -7.46 -10.27 4.91
C PHE A 142 -8.00 -11.60 4.37
N HIS A 143 -7.67 -11.97 3.12
CA HIS A 143 -7.96 -13.30 2.62
C HIS A 143 -7.24 -14.38 3.44
N ASP A 144 -6.00 -14.13 3.84
CA ASP A 144 -5.24 -15.04 4.69
C ASP A 144 -5.88 -15.16 6.08
N LEU A 145 -6.35 -14.05 6.67
CA LEU A 145 -7.11 -14.07 7.92
C LEU A 145 -8.42 -14.88 7.79
N ARG A 146 -9.15 -14.74 6.68
CA ARG A 146 -10.36 -15.52 6.38
C ARG A 146 -10.04 -17.00 6.33
N ALA A 147 -9.00 -17.37 5.56
CA ALA A 147 -8.58 -18.75 5.40
C ALA A 147 -8.09 -19.36 6.73
N PHE A 148 -7.33 -18.60 7.52
CA PHE A 148 -6.89 -18.99 8.85
C PHE A 148 -8.09 -19.30 9.75
N HIS A 149 -9.03 -18.37 9.88
CA HIS A 149 -10.20 -18.55 10.74
C HIS A 149 -11.10 -19.70 10.23
N GLN A 150 -11.25 -19.84 8.92
CA GLN A 150 -11.96 -20.96 8.32
C GLN A 150 -11.30 -22.32 8.66
N ALA A 151 -9.97 -22.39 8.68
CA ALA A 151 -9.23 -23.59 9.03
C ALA A 151 -9.37 -23.95 10.53
N GLU A 152 -9.41 -22.94 11.41
CA GLU A 152 -9.69 -23.13 12.84
C GLU A 152 -11.15 -23.56 13.11
N GLY A 153 -12.07 -23.21 12.20
CA GLY A 153 -13.46 -23.66 12.22
C GLY A 153 -14.21 -23.22 13.49
N ALA A 154 -14.52 -24.19 14.36
CA ALA A 154 -15.23 -23.95 15.62
C ALA A 154 -14.33 -23.43 16.75
N LEU A 155 -13.01 -23.50 16.60
CA LEU A 155 -12.05 -23.04 17.62
C LEU A 155 -11.95 -21.51 17.67
N GLY A 156 -12.28 -20.82 16.58
CA GLY A 156 -12.17 -19.36 16.46
C GLY A 156 -10.72 -18.91 16.29
N ILE A 157 -10.40 -17.68 16.72
CA ILE A 157 -9.02 -17.16 16.66
C ILE A 157 -8.33 -17.41 18.01
N PRO A 158 -7.23 -18.19 18.06
CA PRO A 158 -6.51 -18.43 19.29
C PRO A 158 -5.80 -17.16 19.77
N ALA A 159 -5.74 -16.95 21.09
CA ALA A 159 -5.11 -15.77 21.69
C ALA A 159 -3.63 -15.58 21.26
N ALA A 160 -2.90 -16.66 21.03
CA ALA A 160 -1.52 -16.63 20.55
C ALA A 160 -1.36 -16.03 19.14
N ALA A 161 -2.42 -16.02 18.32
CA ALA A 161 -2.40 -15.43 16.99
C ALA A 161 -2.60 -13.91 16.99
N VAL A 162 -3.05 -13.30 18.10
CA VAL A 162 -3.39 -11.86 18.16
C VAL A 162 -2.19 -10.97 17.85
N GLY A 163 -1.05 -11.19 18.51
CA GLY A 163 0.16 -10.39 18.28
C GLY A 163 0.64 -10.48 16.83
N PRO A 164 0.83 -11.69 16.27
CA PRO A 164 1.14 -11.85 14.85
C PRO A 164 0.16 -11.17 13.89
N LEU A 165 -1.14 -11.16 14.20
CA LEU A 165 -2.17 -10.56 13.36
C LEU A 165 -2.25 -9.03 13.47
N LEU A 166 -2.24 -8.47 14.68
CA LEU A 166 -2.51 -7.05 14.95
C LEU A 166 -1.24 -6.20 15.15
N ASP A 167 -0.23 -6.74 15.82
CA ASP A 167 1.01 -6.01 16.05
C ASP A 167 1.95 -6.16 14.85
N GLY A 168 2.00 -7.37 14.28
CA GLY A 168 2.63 -7.66 13.00
C GLY A 168 1.63 -7.63 11.84
N GLY A 169 1.81 -8.56 10.89
CA GLY A 169 0.81 -8.95 9.89
C GLY A 169 -0.08 -7.82 9.36
N LEU A 170 -1.38 -7.98 9.55
CA LEU A 170 -2.41 -7.10 9.02
C LEU A 170 -2.40 -5.71 9.68
N GLY A 171 -2.30 -5.65 11.01
CA GLY A 171 -2.32 -4.38 11.72
C GLY A 171 -1.10 -3.50 11.44
N ALA A 172 0.09 -4.10 11.24
CA ALA A 172 1.28 -3.38 10.82
C ALA A 172 1.11 -2.79 9.41
N THR A 173 0.57 -3.56 8.47
CA THR A 173 0.31 -3.05 7.11
C THR A 173 -0.73 -1.92 7.13
N LEU A 174 -1.79 -2.02 7.94
CA LEU A 174 -2.79 -0.95 8.07
C LEU A 174 -2.16 0.34 8.62
N ARG A 175 -1.31 0.23 9.64
CA ARG A 175 -0.58 1.39 10.17
C ARG A 175 0.39 1.98 9.15
N ALA A 176 1.07 1.15 8.36
CA ALA A 176 1.92 1.62 7.28
C ALA A 176 1.10 2.38 6.22
N ALA A 177 -0.07 1.88 5.83
CA ALA A 177 -0.95 2.53 4.87
C ALA A 177 -1.45 3.89 5.37
N MET A 178 -1.88 3.97 6.63
CA MET A 178 -2.25 5.25 7.24
C MET A 178 -1.06 6.22 7.30
N ALA A 179 0.13 5.75 7.70
CA ALA A 179 1.32 6.59 7.75
C ALA A 179 1.68 7.18 6.38
N VAL A 180 1.55 6.39 5.31
CA VAL A 180 1.74 6.86 3.93
C VAL A 180 0.74 7.96 3.57
N GLN A 181 -0.54 7.80 3.90
CA GLN A 181 -1.55 8.84 3.65
C GLN A 181 -1.26 10.11 4.45
N ARG A 182 -0.89 9.99 5.72
CA ARG A 182 -0.51 11.14 6.56
C ARG A 182 0.74 11.85 6.04
N ALA A 183 1.74 11.12 5.57
CA ALA A 183 2.92 11.73 4.95
C ALA A 183 2.55 12.57 3.71
N LYS A 184 1.64 12.07 2.88
CA LYS A 184 1.13 12.85 1.73
C LYS A 184 0.33 14.07 2.14
N GLN A 185 -0.39 14.00 3.26
CA GLN A 185 -1.15 15.14 3.77
C GLN A 185 -0.23 16.30 4.19
N VAL A 186 0.92 15.98 4.79
CA VAL A 186 1.90 16.97 5.30
C VAL A 186 2.77 17.55 4.17
N ASN A 187 2.99 16.81 3.09
CA ASN A 187 3.81 17.23 1.94
C ASN A 187 2.99 17.96 0.84
N ARG A 188 1.82 18.51 1.18
CA ARG A 188 0.96 19.29 0.28
C ARG A 188 1.32 20.77 0.28
#